data_AF-A0A2G4HCE3-F1
#
_entry.id   AF-A0A2G4HCE3-F1
#
_cell.length_a   1.000
_cell.length_b   1.000
_cell.length_c   1.000
_cell.angle_alpha   90.00
_cell.angle_beta   90.00
_cell.angle_gamma   90.00
#
_symmetry.space_group_name_H-M   'P 1'
#
loop_
_entity.id
_entity.type
_entity.pdbx_description
1 polymer ?
#
loop_
_entity_poly.entity_id
_entity_poly.type
_entity_poly.pdbx_seq_one_letter_code
_entity_poly.pdbx_strand_id
1 'polypeptide(L)' 'MAKKVVATLKKAGGITYARAIKVVKTSSGGYGFEEKIMVKDDVPNFFKA' A
#
# COMPACT_ATOMS: atom_id res chain seq x y z
N MET A 1 -6.85 -43.01 -6.64
CA MET A 1 -6.95 -41.81 -5.77
C MET A 1 -5.73 -40.93 -6.01
N ALA A 2 -5.72 -40.18 -7.11
CA ALA A 2 -4.75 -39.10 -7.27
C ALA A 2 -5.18 -38.03 -6.27
N LYS A 3 -4.51 -37.98 -5.11
CA LYS A 3 -4.71 -36.91 -4.14
C LYS A 3 -4.20 -35.65 -4.83
N LYS A 4 -5.08 -34.98 -5.59
CA LYS A 4 -4.83 -33.68 -6.20
C LYS A 4 -4.77 -32.71 -5.03
N VAL A 5 -3.63 -32.73 -4.34
CA VAL A 5 -3.30 -31.73 -3.35
C VAL A 5 -3.16 -30.46 -4.16
N VAL A 6 -4.25 -29.68 -4.20
CA VAL A 6 -4.23 -28.31 -4.67
C VAL A 6 -3.18 -27.64 -3.82
N ALA A 7 -2.06 -27.30 -4.44
CA ALA A 7 -1.09 -26.42 -3.84
C ALA A 7 -1.85 -25.15 -3.51
N THR A 8 -2.27 -25.02 -2.25
CA THR A 8 -2.64 -23.73 -1.71
C THR A 8 -1.37 -22.91 -1.87
N LEU A 9 -1.39 -21.98 -2.82
CA LEU A 9 -0.49 -20.83 -2.83
C LEU A 9 -0.67 -20.21 -1.45
N LYS A 10 0.12 -20.67 -0.48
CA LYS A 10 0.38 -19.92 0.73
C LYS A 10 0.76 -18.56 0.17
N LYS A 11 -0.04 -17.54 0.47
CA LYS A 11 0.36 -16.14 0.32
C LYS A 11 1.55 -15.98 1.27
N ALA A 12 2.68 -16.59 0.92
CA ALA A 12 3.96 -16.44 1.58
C ALA A 12 4.16 -14.93 1.59
N GLY A 13 4.20 -14.37 2.79
CA GLY A 13 4.08 -12.95 3.06
C GLY A 13 4.87 -12.14 2.04
N GLY A 14 4.19 -11.70 1.00
CA GLY A 14 4.75 -10.84 -0.01
C GLY A 14 4.78 -9.45 0.57
N ILE A 15 5.93 -8.77 0.44
CA ILE A 15 6.02 -7.35 0.75
C ILE A 15 4.95 -6.66 -0.08
N THR A 16 3.87 -6.26 0.59
CA THR A 16 2.71 -5.66 -0.07
C THR A 16 3.00 -4.18 -0.19
N TYR A 17 3.23 -3.73 -1.40
CA TYR A 17 3.36 -2.31 -1.69
C TYR A 17 1.97 -1.70 -1.83
N ALA A 18 1.79 -0.52 -1.22
CA ALA A 18 0.60 0.29 -1.31
C ALA A 18 0.98 1.65 -1.92
N ARG A 19 0.10 2.17 -2.77
CA ARG A 19 0.17 3.57 -3.24
C ARG A 19 -0.59 4.43 -2.24
N ALA A 20 0.13 5.21 -1.45
CA ALA A 20 -0.46 6.18 -0.54
C ALA A 20 -0.61 7.52 -1.27
N ILE A 21 -1.83 8.07 -1.24
CA ILE A 21 -2.18 9.36 -1.85
C ILE A 21 -2.65 10.26 -0.72
N LYS A 22 -1.90 11.33 -0.43
CA LYS A 22 -2.23 12.33 0.58
C LYS A 22 -2.64 13.63 -0.10
N VAL A 23 -3.72 14.23 0.40
CA VAL A 23 -4.14 15.56 -0.04
C VAL A 23 -3.33 16.59 0.72
N VAL A 24 -2.67 17.50 0.00
CA VAL A 24 -1.87 18.59 0.56
C VAL A 24 -2.45 19.94 0.14
N LYS A 25 -2.48 20.89 1.07
CA LYS A 25 -2.92 22.26 0.75
C LYS A 25 -1.76 23.01 0.12
N THR A 26 -1.97 23.57 -1.06
CA THR A 26 -0.97 24.41 -1.72
C THR A 26 -0.93 25.78 -1.07
N SER A 27 0.23 26.45 -1.15
CA SER A 27 0.42 27.80 -0.61
C SER A 27 -0.57 28.83 -1.17
N SER A 28 -1.05 28.60 -2.40
CA SER A 28 -2.08 29.41 -3.06
C SER A 28 -3.52 29.07 -2.66
N GLY A 29 -3.74 28.17 -1.69
CA GLY A 29 -5.06 27.82 -1.16
C GLY A 29 -5.80 26.71 -1.90
N GLY A 30 -5.19 26.09 -2.92
CA GLY A 30 -5.73 24.93 -3.60
C GLY A 30 -5.41 23.60 -2.90
N TYR A 31 -5.95 22.50 -3.43
CA TYR A 31 -5.61 21.15 -3.00
C TYR A 31 -4.78 20.47 -4.09
N GLY A 32 -3.62 19.96 -3.70
CA GLY A 32 -2.79 19.07 -4.50
C GLY A 32 -2.80 17.66 -3.93
N PHE A 33 -2.22 16.72 -4.67
CA PHE A 33 -2.05 15.34 -4.25
C PHE A 33 -0.55 15.02 -4.20
N GLU A 34 -0.10 14.47 -3.08
CA GLU A 34 1.23 13.89 -2.94
C GLU A 34 1.09 12.37 -2.94
N GLU A 35 1.79 11.70 -3.85
CA GLU A 35 1.68 10.26 -4.05
C GLU A 35 3.02 9.56 -3.81
N LYS A 36 2.98 8.46 -3.05
CA LYS A 36 4.17 7.65 -2.76
C LYS A 36 3.84 6.17 -2.74
N ILE A 37 4.67 5.38 -3.40
CA ILE A 37 4.61 3.91 -3.32
C ILE A 37 5.49 3.48 -2.15
N MET A 38 4.90 2.77 -1.19
CA MET A 38 5.58 2.34 0.04
C MET A 38 5.07 0.99 0.52
N VAL A 39 5.79 0.37 1.44
CA VAL A 39 5.35 -0.89 2.06
C VAL A 39 4.12 -0.62 2.92
N LYS A 40 3.18 -1.58 2.96
CA LYS A 40 1.91 -1.47 3.70
C LYS A 40 2.08 -1.01 5.16
N ASP A 41 3.17 -1.44 5.81
CA ASP A 41 3.45 -1.10 7.21
C ASP A 41 3.87 0.36 7.42
N ASP A 42 4.37 1.04 6.38
CA ASP A 42 4.79 2.45 6.42
C ASP A 42 3.67 3.43 6.08
N VAL A 43 2.55 2.94 5.53
CA VAL A 43 1.39 3.76 5.16
C VAL A 43 0.85 4.58 6.34
N PRO A 44 0.69 4.04 7.56
CA PRO A 44 0.20 4.83 8.70
C PRO A 44 1.15 5.98 9.10
N ASN A 45 2.46 5.81 8.89
CA ASN A 45 3.45 6.84 9.19
C ASN A 45 3.38 7.99 8.18
N PHE A 46 3.05 7.70 6.92
CA PHE A 46 2.89 8.69 5.86
C PHE A 46 1.75 9.69 6.12
N PHE A 47 0.65 9.24 6.74
CA PHE A 47 -0.49 10.11 7.03
C PHE A 47 -0.42 10.88 8.35
N LYS A 48 0.50 10.50 9.27
CA LYS A 48 0.68 11.17 10.57
C LYS A 48 1.63 12.37 10.54
N ALA A 49 2.44 12.48 9.49
CA ALA A 49 3.35 13.62 9.27
C ALA A 49 2.61 14.90 8.88
#